data_AF-A0A3A8F1S2-F1
#
_entry.id   AF-A0A3A8F1S2-F1
#
_cell.length_a   1.000
_cell.length_b   1.000
_cell.length_c   1.000
_cell.angle_alpha   90.00
_cell.angle_beta   90.00
_cell.angle_gamma   90.00
#
_symmetry.space_group_name_H-M   'P 1'
#
loop_
_entity.id
_entity.type
_entity.pdbx_description
1 polymer ?
#
loop_
_entity_poly.entity_id
_entity_poly.type
_entity_poly.pdbx_seq_one_letter_code
_entity_poly.pdbx_strand_id
1 'polypeptide(L)'
;MNNAMQYAGLIVLSMLLAFLAVKFMQPKTEPHLQPENIKLMTVQSDVPKAQPEPLNTPSGLKLSPKPLSADILQEREAVYLAFAAVSEQLSHGQAVNEREVDVLLQRQQALVQAGAVTVNEAVSYSQFLKKALPDMARSIDLYILSLEQQNKS
;
A
#
# COMPACT_ATOMS: atom_id res chain seq x y z
N MET A 1 -30.18 29.20 35.38
CA MET A 1 -30.62 27.97 34.66
C MET A 1 -30.69 28.39 33.20
N ASN A 2 -29.74 28.06 32.31
CA ASN A 2 -29.55 26.73 31.72
C ASN A 2 -28.16 26.58 31.09
N ASN A 3 -27.26 25.83 31.73
CA ASN A 3 -25.94 25.44 31.18
C ASN A 3 -26.00 24.09 30.43
N ALA A 4 -27.18 23.66 30.00
CA ALA A 4 -27.42 22.29 29.53
C ALA A 4 -27.03 22.04 28.06
N MET A 5 -26.66 23.07 27.30
CA MET A 5 -26.39 23.00 25.85
C MET A 5 -24.89 23.06 25.48
N GLN A 6 -23.97 22.84 26.43
CA GLN A 6 -22.53 22.80 26.15
C GLN A 6 -21.90 21.40 26.29
N TYR A 7 -22.62 20.42 26.84
CA TYR A 7 -22.06 19.09 27.12
C TYR A 7 -22.31 18.07 26.00
N ALA A 8 -23.24 18.32 25.08
CA ALA A 8 -23.54 17.39 23.99
C ALA A 8 -22.36 17.23 23.01
N GLY A 9 -21.57 18.29 22.78
CA GLY A 9 -20.41 18.24 21.90
C GLY A 9 -19.20 17.48 22.46
N LEU A 10 -19.03 17.45 23.79
CA LEU A 10 -17.89 16.80 24.44
C LEU A 10 -18.05 15.28 24.57
N ILE A 11 -19.27 14.77 24.64
CA ILE A 11 -19.53 13.32 24.79
C ILE A 11 -19.20 12.57 23.49
N VAL A 12 -19.47 13.16 22.33
CA VAL A 12 -19.15 12.54 21.02
C VAL A 12 -17.64 12.52 20.78
N LEU A 13 -16.92 13.55 21.22
CA LEU A 13 -15.45 13.62 21.08
C LEU A 13 -14.73 12.63 22.01
N SER A 14 -15.27 12.35 23.20
CA SER A 14 -14.64 11.40 24.14
C SER A 14 -14.81 9.94 23.73
N MET A 15 -15.95 9.55 23.11
CA MET A 15 -16.12 8.20 22.57
C MET A 15 -15.17 7.91 21.39
N LEU A 16 -14.85 8.91 20.58
CA LEU A 16 -13.91 8.75 19.46
C LEU A 16 -12.47 8.54 19.95
N LEU A 17 -12.06 9.23 21.02
CA LEU A 17 -10.72 9.11 21.63
C LEU A 17 -10.52 7.76 22.35
N ALA A 18 -11.56 7.21 22.98
CA ALA A 18 -11.48 5.93 23.66
C ALA A 18 -11.24 4.74 22.71
N PHE A 19 -11.70 4.83 21.45
CA PHE A 19 -11.53 3.76 20.46
C PHE A 19 -10.08 3.66 19.93
N LEU A 20 -9.33 4.77 19.93
CA LEU A 20 -7.92 4.81 19.52
C LEU A 20 -6.97 4.16 20.55
N ALA A 21 -7.34 4.15 21.84
CA ALA A 21 -6.47 3.63 22.90
C ALA A 21 -6.40 2.08 22.94
N VAL A 22 -7.41 1.37 22.42
CA VAL A 22 -7.48 -0.10 22.52
C VAL A 22 -6.57 -0.82 21.51
N LYS A 23 -6.09 -0.13 20.46
CA LYS A 23 -5.24 -0.74 19.43
C LYS A 23 -3.76 -0.85 19.80
N PHE A 24 -3.34 -0.34 20.96
CA PHE A 24 -1.92 -0.33 21.40
C PHE A 24 -1.50 -1.46 22.35
N MET A 25 -2.39 -2.40 22.67
CA MET A 25 -2.09 -3.47 23.63
C MET A 25 -2.14 -4.85 22.96
N GLN A 26 -1.15 -5.15 22.13
CA GLN A 26 -0.82 -6.52 21.76
C GLN A 26 0.53 -6.92 22.38
N PRO A 27 0.63 -8.08 23.06
CA PRO A 27 1.85 -8.51 23.72
C PRO A 27 2.90 -8.93 22.69
N LYS A 28 4.12 -8.43 22.89
CA LYS A 28 5.31 -8.85 22.14
C LYS A 28 5.69 -10.26 22.59
N THR A 29 5.40 -11.27 21.76
CA THR A 29 5.95 -12.63 21.95
C THR A 29 7.11 -12.82 20.97
N GLU A 30 8.33 -12.66 21.48
CA GLU A 30 9.55 -13.12 20.82
C GLU A 30 9.65 -14.64 20.96
N PRO A 31 9.89 -15.41 19.89
CA PRO A 31 10.57 -16.69 19.99
C PRO A 31 12.07 -16.44 19.86
N HIS A 32 12.71 -16.44 21.02
CA HIS A 32 14.13 -16.65 21.22
C HIS A 32 14.52 -18.05 20.72
N LEU A 33 15.41 -18.13 19.73
CA LEU A 33 16.23 -19.32 19.51
C LEU A 33 17.70 -18.91 19.47
N GLN A 34 18.42 -19.44 20.45
CA GLN A 34 19.83 -19.22 20.74
C GLN A 34 20.78 -19.92 19.74
N PRO A 35 22.06 -19.51 19.71
CA PRO A 35 23.03 -19.90 18.71
C PRO A 35 23.68 -21.24 19.03
N GLU A 36 23.91 -22.08 18.03
CA GLU A 36 24.88 -23.18 18.14
C GLU A 36 25.70 -23.33 16.86
N ASN A 37 27.01 -23.32 17.09
CA ASN A 37 28.16 -23.45 16.23
C ASN A 37 28.23 -24.81 15.50
N ILE A 38 28.31 -24.82 14.16
CA ILE A 38 28.98 -25.90 13.43
C ILE A 38 29.88 -25.33 12.32
N LYS A 39 31.14 -25.13 12.70
CA LYS A 39 32.35 -25.72 12.07
C LYS A 39 32.61 -25.46 10.58
N LEU A 40 33.61 -24.61 10.36
CA LEU A 40 34.48 -24.54 9.19
C LEU A 40 34.79 -25.93 8.59
N MET A 41 34.52 -26.09 7.30
CA MET A 41 35.26 -27.04 6.48
C MET A 41 35.65 -26.37 5.16
N THR A 42 36.92 -25.99 5.13
CA THR A 42 37.74 -25.68 3.97
C THR A 42 37.50 -26.66 2.82
N VAL A 43 37.23 -26.13 1.64
CA VAL A 43 37.86 -26.64 0.41
C VAL A 43 38.51 -25.45 -0.28
N GLN A 44 39.82 -25.36 -0.09
CA GLN A 44 40.74 -24.61 -0.92
C GLN A 44 40.75 -25.28 -2.30
N SER A 45 40.57 -24.49 -3.35
CA SER A 45 41.15 -24.81 -4.66
C SER A 45 41.75 -23.52 -5.20
N ASP A 46 43.07 -23.60 -5.34
CA ASP A 46 44.04 -22.69 -5.92
C ASP A 46 43.55 -21.46 -6.69
N VAL A 47 44.09 -20.31 -6.25
CA VAL A 47 44.26 -19.10 -7.04
C VAL A 47 45.29 -19.38 -8.15
N PRO A 48 45.08 -18.88 -9.38
CA PRO A 48 46.09 -17.95 -9.89
C PRO A 48 45.49 -16.62 -10.32
N LYS A 49 46.09 -15.58 -9.74
CA LYS A 49 46.04 -14.16 -10.05
C LYS A 49 46.15 -13.88 -11.57
N ALA A 50 45.17 -13.19 -12.13
CA ALA A 50 45.31 -12.45 -13.38
C ALA A 50 44.35 -11.24 -13.41
N GLN A 51 44.93 -10.05 -13.47
CA GLN A 51 44.34 -8.78 -13.90
C GLN A 51 45.42 -8.17 -14.83
N PRO A 52 45.13 -7.38 -15.89
CA PRO A 52 43.88 -6.71 -16.26
C PRO A 52 43.50 -6.82 -17.77
N GLU A 53 42.24 -6.56 -18.15
CA GLU A 53 41.87 -5.71 -19.31
C GLU A 53 40.35 -5.45 -19.37
N PRO A 54 39.91 -4.29 -19.91
CA PRO A 54 38.57 -3.74 -19.70
C PRO A 54 37.60 -4.25 -20.77
N LEU A 55 36.73 -5.19 -20.41
CA LEU A 55 35.65 -5.57 -21.31
C LEU A 55 34.46 -4.63 -21.11
N ASN A 56 34.42 -3.62 -21.99
CA ASN A 56 33.28 -2.74 -22.25
C ASN A 56 31.94 -3.46 -22.08
N THR A 57 31.33 -3.28 -20.92
CA THR A 57 29.90 -3.55 -20.77
C THR A 57 29.24 -2.24 -21.23
N PRO A 58 28.42 -2.24 -22.29
CA PRO A 58 27.63 -1.05 -22.58
C PRO A 58 26.82 -0.79 -21.32
N SER A 59 27.02 0.39 -20.74
CA SER A 59 26.25 0.90 -19.62
C SER A 59 24.77 0.82 -19.98
N GLY A 60 24.16 -0.33 -19.71
CA GLY A 60 22.73 -0.47 -19.62
C GLY A 60 22.34 0.48 -18.52
N LEU A 61 21.76 1.61 -18.91
CA LEU A 61 21.23 2.65 -18.03
C LEU A 61 20.45 1.96 -16.93
N LYS A 62 21.11 1.78 -15.78
CA LYS A 62 20.45 1.47 -14.53
C LYS A 62 19.72 2.76 -14.19
N LEU A 63 18.52 2.89 -14.73
CA LEU A 63 17.53 3.87 -14.29
C LEU A 63 17.31 3.55 -12.81
N SER A 64 18.13 4.14 -11.94
CA SER A 64 17.85 4.13 -10.51
C SER A 64 16.44 4.66 -10.36
N PRO A 65 15.51 3.88 -9.76
CA PRO A 65 14.18 4.36 -9.49
C PRO A 65 14.30 5.70 -8.77
N LYS A 66 13.62 6.73 -9.27
CA LYS A 66 13.57 8.01 -8.58
C LYS A 66 13.05 7.73 -7.16
N PRO A 67 13.77 8.12 -6.11
CA PRO A 67 13.30 7.89 -4.75
C PRO A 67 11.96 8.62 -4.56
N LEU A 68 10.94 7.87 -4.13
CA LEU A 68 9.63 8.41 -3.78
C LEU A 68 9.76 9.21 -2.47
N SER A 69 9.00 10.30 -2.35
CA SER A 69 8.93 11.06 -1.11
C SER A 69 8.16 10.29 -0.03
N ALA A 70 8.47 10.56 1.24
CA ALA A 70 7.80 9.94 2.38
C ALA A 70 6.28 10.17 2.34
N ASP A 71 5.84 11.36 1.94
CA ASP A 71 4.40 11.70 1.82
C ASP A 71 3.67 10.80 0.81
N ILE A 72 4.31 10.48 -0.32
CA ILE A 72 3.72 9.62 -1.36
C ILE A 72 3.63 8.17 -0.86
N LEU A 73 4.63 7.71 -0.10
CA LEU A 73 4.60 6.39 0.51
C LEU A 73 3.51 6.30 1.59
N GLN A 74 3.39 7.33 2.43
CA GLN A 74 2.33 7.39 3.44
C GLN A 74 0.93 7.40 2.81
N GLU A 75 0.77 8.16 1.73
CA GLU A 75 -0.48 8.21 0.98
C GLU A 75 -0.86 6.86 0.36
N ARG A 76 0.13 6.14 -0.17
CA ARG A 76 -0.05 4.76 -0.66
C ARG A 76 -0.55 3.82 0.42
N GLU A 77 0.08 3.82 1.59
CA GLU A 77 -0.36 2.99 2.72
C GLU A 77 -1.79 3.35 3.15
N ALA A 78 -2.13 4.64 3.20
CA ALA A 78 -3.48 5.08 3.53
C ALA A 78 -4.53 4.58 2.51
N VAL A 79 -4.22 4.62 1.21
CA VAL A 79 -5.09 4.11 0.16
C VAL A 79 -5.27 2.59 0.27
N TYR A 80 -4.20 1.83 0.55
CA TYR A 80 -4.33 0.38 0.74
C TYR A 80 -5.16 0.01 1.96
N LEU A 81 -4.99 0.69 3.09
CA LEU A 81 -5.80 0.45 4.27
C LEU A 81 -7.29 0.76 4.01
N ALA A 82 -7.57 1.83 3.29
CA ALA A 82 -8.94 2.18 2.94
C ALA A 82 -9.57 1.14 2.00
N PHE A 83 -8.83 0.67 0.99
CA PHE A 83 -9.30 -0.42 0.13
C PHE A 83 -9.45 -1.75 0.86
N ALA A 84 -8.61 -2.05 1.85
CA ALA A 84 -8.80 -3.22 2.70
C ALA A 84 -10.12 -3.13 3.48
N ALA A 85 -10.45 -1.97 4.05
CA ALA A 85 -11.72 -1.74 4.73
C ALA A 85 -12.93 -1.86 3.79
N VAL A 86 -12.85 -1.31 2.58
CA VAL A 86 -13.89 -1.50 1.53
C VAL A 86 -14.07 -2.97 1.21
N SER A 87 -12.97 -3.70 1.03
CA SER A 87 -13.00 -5.14 0.71
C SER A 87 -13.60 -5.96 1.85
N GLU A 88 -13.31 -5.59 3.10
CA GLU A 88 -13.90 -6.20 4.30
C GLU A 88 -15.41 -5.92 4.39
N GLN A 89 -15.85 -4.69 4.14
CA GLN A 89 -17.29 -4.39 4.11
C GLN A 89 -18.01 -5.24 3.06
N LEU A 90 -17.44 -5.31 1.85
CA LEU A 90 -18.00 -6.09 0.75
C LEU A 90 -18.04 -7.59 1.04
N SER A 91 -17.00 -8.14 1.69
CA SER A 91 -16.98 -9.57 2.04
C SER A 91 -18.04 -9.95 3.07
N HIS A 92 -18.49 -9.00 3.88
CA HIS A 92 -19.61 -9.17 4.81
C HIS A 92 -20.98 -8.81 4.20
N GLY A 93 -21.04 -8.50 2.90
CA GLY A 93 -22.26 -8.09 2.21
C GLY A 93 -22.77 -6.71 2.62
N GLN A 94 -21.92 -5.87 3.22
CA GLN A 94 -22.28 -4.51 3.58
C GLN A 94 -22.19 -3.60 2.35
N ALA A 95 -23.14 -2.67 2.25
CA ALA A 95 -23.06 -1.61 1.26
C ALA A 95 -21.91 -0.65 1.59
N VAL A 96 -21.22 -0.18 0.56
CA VAL A 96 -20.15 0.82 0.67
C VAL A 96 -20.63 2.15 0.10
N ASN A 97 -20.02 3.24 0.55
CA ASN A 97 -20.31 4.55 0.01
C ASN A 97 -19.60 4.74 -1.34
N GLU A 98 -20.35 4.74 -2.44
CA GLU A 98 -19.81 4.86 -3.80
C GLU A 98 -18.94 6.12 -3.99
N ARG A 99 -19.31 7.24 -3.35
CA ARG A 99 -18.51 8.48 -3.43
C ARG A 99 -17.15 8.32 -2.77
N GLU A 100 -17.08 7.57 -1.67
CA GLU A 100 -15.80 7.29 -1.00
C GLU A 100 -14.93 6.38 -1.86
N VAL A 101 -15.53 5.37 -2.51
CA VAL A 101 -14.82 4.50 -3.46
C VAL A 101 -14.27 5.31 -4.64
N ASP A 102 -15.05 6.21 -5.24
CA ASP A 102 -14.59 7.07 -6.33
C ASP A 102 -13.40 7.96 -5.91
N VAL A 103 -13.46 8.55 -4.71
CA VAL A 103 -12.35 9.33 -4.16
C VAL A 103 -11.11 8.45 -3.97
N LEU A 104 -11.26 7.22 -3.49
CA LEU A 104 -10.13 6.29 -3.35
C LEU A 104 -9.51 5.91 -4.70
N LEU A 105 -10.33 5.69 -5.73
CA LEU A 105 -9.84 5.42 -7.10
C LEU A 105 -9.04 6.61 -7.64
N GLN A 106 -9.52 7.85 -7.43
CA GLN A 106 -8.79 9.06 -7.81
C GLN A 106 -7.45 9.19 -7.09
N ARG A 107 -7.40 8.91 -5.78
CA ARG A 107 -6.15 8.91 -5.00
C ARG A 107 -5.18 7.84 -5.50
N GLN A 108 -5.67 6.64 -5.81
CA GLN A 108 -4.87 5.59 -6.43
C GLN A 108 -4.32 6.03 -7.80
N GLN A 109 -5.10 6.76 -8.61
CA GLN A 109 -4.63 7.31 -9.88
C GLN A 109 -3.43 8.24 -9.70
N ALA A 110 -3.50 9.15 -8.72
CA ALA A 110 -2.41 10.07 -8.42
C ALA A 110 -1.15 9.31 -7.98
N LEU A 111 -1.30 8.23 -7.22
CA LEU A 111 -0.19 7.35 -6.84
C LEU A 111 0.41 6.59 -8.02
N VAL A 112 -0.41 6.20 -9.00
CA VAL A 112 0.08 5.61 -10.26
C VAL A 112 0.90 6.62 -11.05
N GLN A 113 0.41 7.86 -11.17
CA GLN A 113 1.13 8.95 -11.83
C GLN A 113 2.46 9.29 -11.13
N ALA A 114 2.50 9.17 -9.80
CA ALA A 114 3.71 9.35 -9.00
C ALA A 114 4.68 8.16 -9.08
N GLY A 115 4.29 7.04 -9.70
CA GLY A 115 5.08 5.80 -9.76
C GLY A 115 5.11 5.02 -8.44
N ALA A 116 4.22 5.33 -7.50
CA ALA A 116 4.12 4.67 -6.20
C ALA A 116 3.22 3.42 -6.23
N VAL A 117 2.31 3.36 -7.18
CA VAL A 117 1.45 2.19 -7.46
C VAL A 117 1.62 1.84 -8.94
N THR A 118 1.69 0.55 -9.27
CA THR A 118 1.78 0.16 -10.68
C THR A 118 0.41 0.20 -11.34
N VAL A 119 0.36 0.46 -12.65
CA VAL A 119 -0.90 0.39 -13.42
C VAL A 119 -1.56 -0.98 -13.27
N ASN A 120 -0.78 -2.07 -13.37
CA ASN A 120 -1.29 -3.43 -13.27
C ASN A 120 -1.93 -3.72 -11.90
N GLU A 121 -1.32 -3.21 -10.82
CA GLU A 121 -1.86 -3.33 -9.47
C GLU A 121 -3.20 -2.59 -9.33
N ALA A 122 -3.25 -1.33 -9.77
CA ALA A 122 -4.46 -0.52 -9.72
C ALA A 122 -5.60 -1.12 -10.56
N VAL A 123 -5.30 -1.61 -11.76
CA VAL A 123 -6.26 -2.29 -12.63
C VAL A 123 -6.77 -3.58 -11.98
N SER A 124 -5.89 -4.41 -11.41
CA SER A 124 -6.28 -5.67 -10.77
C SER A 124 -7.29 -5.44 -9.65
N TYR A 125 -7.02 -4.48 -8.76
CA TYR A 125 -7.94 -4.15 -7.69
C TYR A 125 -9.26 -3.54 -8.22
N SER A 126 -9.19 -2.70 -9.24
CA SER A 126 -10.39 -2.13 -9.88
C SER A 126 -11.27 -3.19 -10.54
N GLN A 127 -10.68 -4.25 -11.10
CA GLN A 127 -11.47 -5.37 -11.63
C GLN A 127 -12.21 -6.13 -10.53
N PHE A 128 -11.64 -6.23 -9.32
CA PHE A 128 -12.35 -6.75 -8.16
C PHE A 128 -13.53 -5.84 -7.80
N LEU A 129 -13.29 -4.54 -7.64
CA LEU A 129 -14.35 -3.58 -7.31
C LEU A 129 -15.48 -3.60 -8.33
N LYS A 130 -15.16 -3.67 -9.64
CA LYS A 130 -16.18 -3.76 -10.69
C LYS A 130 -17.13 -4.93 -10.52
N LYS A 131 -16.61 -6.09 -10.07
CA LYS A 131 -17.41 -7.29 -9.84
C LYS A 131 -18.23 -7.19 -8.54
N ALA A 132 -17.67 -6.56 -7.52
CA ALA A 132 -18.30 -6.42 -6.21
C ALA A 132 -19.32 -5.27 -6.16
N LEU A 133 -19.17 -4.25 -7.01
CA LEU A 133 -19.96 -3.03 -7.08
C LEU A 133 -20.55 -2.84 -8.49
N PRO A 134 -21.60 -3.60 -8.85
CA PRO A 134 -22.17 -3.55 -10.19
C PRO A 134 -22.72 -2.16 -10.54
N ASP A 135 -23.23 -1.41 -9.56
CA ASP A 135 -23.76 -0.05 -9.76
C ASP A 135 -22.67 0.94 -10.18
N MET A 136 -21.43 0.72 -9.74
CA MET A 136 -20.25 1.51 -10.11
C MET A 136 -19.50 0.97 -11.33
N ALA A 137 -19.96 -0.13 -11.95
CA ALA A 137 -19.18 -0.84 -12.97
C ALA A 137 -18.73 0.07 -14.13
N ARG A 138 -19.60 0.99 -14.55
CA ARG A 138 -19.29 1.95 -15.63
C ARG A 138 -18.22 2.97 -15.23
N SER A 139 -18.28 3.53 -14.02
CA SER A 139 -17.25 4.49 -13.57
C SER A 139 -15.90 3.80 -13.42
N ILE A 140 -15.90 2.56 -12.92
CA ILE A 140 -14.71 1.74 -12.76
C ILE A 140 -14.12 1.35 -14.14
N ASP A 141 -14.93 1.07 -15.15
CA ASP A 141 -14.43 0.82 -16.51
C ASP A 141 -13.74 2.05 -17.11
N LEU A 142 -14.31 3.25 -16.92
CA LEU A 142 -13.69 4.50 -17.34
C LEU A 142 -12.36 4.76 -16.60
N TYR A 143 -12.32 4.43 -15.31
CA TYR A 143 -11.12 4.52 -14.50
C TYR A 143 -10.01 3.57 -15.01
N ILE A 144 -10.33 2.30 -15.27
CA ILE A 144 -9.39 1.32 -15.81
C ILE A 144 -8.84 1.81 -17.16
N LEU A 145 -9.71 2.30 -18.05
CA LEU A 145 -9.30 2.84 -19.34
C LEU A 145 -8.32 4.02 -19.19
N SER A 146 -8.57 4.92 -18.24
CA SER A 146 -7.68 6.05 -17.91
C SER A 146 -6.29 5.55 -17.48
N LEU A 147 -6.21 4.54 -16.61
CA LEU A 147 -4.95 3.96 -16.16
C LEU A 147 -4.16 3.31 -17.31
N GLU A 148 -4.84 2.58 -18.18
CA GLU A 148 -4.21 1.91 -19.33
C GLU A 148 -3.67 2.90 -20.37
N GLN A 149 -4.34 4.04 -20.55
CA GLN A 149 -3.85 5.11 -21.42
C GLN A 149 -2.57 5.76 -20.87
N GLN A 150 -2.47 5.92 -19.54
CA GLN A 150 -1.27 6.44 -18.88
C GLN A 150 -0.06 5.49 -19.02
N ASN A 151 -0.27 4.19 -19.18
CA ASN A 151 0.81 3.21 -19.36
C ASN A 151 1.35 3.15 -20.80
N LYS A 152 0.60 3.68 -21.78
CA LYS A 152 0.94 3.64 -23.21
C LYS A 152 1.57 4.93 -23.72
N SER A 153 1.59 5.98 -22.90
CA SER A 153 2.16 7.30 -23.20
C SER A 153 3.61 7.37 -22.71
#